data_AF-M2ZIR0-F1
#
_entry.id   AF-M2ZIR0-F1
#
_cell.length_a   1.000
_cell.length_b   1.000
_cell.length_c   1.000
_cell.angle_alpha   90.00
_cell.angle_beta   90.00
_cell.angle_gamma   90.00
#
_symmetry.space_group_name_H-M   'P 1'
#
loop_
_entity.id
_entity.type
_entity.pdbx_description
1 polymer ?
#
loop_
_entity_poly.entity_id
_entity_poly.type
_entity_poly.pdbx_seq_one_letter_code
_entity_poly.pdbx_strand_id
1 'polypeptide(L)'
;MMGLESLTEESVREAMREFDDLGLQAFCERYGLSRVHDSVIVAGRRRYSAPAIAAAAPGFLPGGEPLASDEVADELAVKKRLGRLGFLVQKVTSPPWKREELVLACAALFENDRKALRAGDPRAVELSRVLRSMGIRTPGQYGTTYRSPASVQRKLYDLQTRLREYTGVPTRGGHLDTTVLVEFERDPEAMMAEAATIRARVNGDVEISPVEPAEAAGPEVERAWSLFSAGGARKYGGNGGYPDVLGEQYVYDNQVSNSRRVAVGDLIVIRDADQVLGVSRVERIDAQAGVPKPQKVCPTCGGTRFDERKRQLPKYRCRRPTCQAEFDEPGTATKDVTQFVASYGRGWRSLAGAITWDELQAHLLDQAPQNAIRPLEGDALLALLQGRSVPPPPHLPAGKKRDTPKGGHREGKSRVRIGQDRFKANLLAEHGVRCAITGPCPEEVLEAAHLRKFAEHESHEDGLLLRVDIHRLFDRGLLAIHPDTLTVVIAPTLADYDDYGKLDGLPVTAATASGAIRDHFHATTAAWA
;
A
#
# COMPACT_ATOMS: atom_id res chain seq x y z
N MET A 1 -11.58 -41.92 -16.27
CA MET A 1 -10.99 -41.48 -15.00
C MET A 1 -11.02 -39.95 -15.02
N MET A 2 -11.85 -39.34 -14.19
CA MET A 2 -11.84 -37.88 -14.06
C MET A 2 -10.56 -37.47 -13.33
N GLY A 3 -10.03 -36.30 -13.68
CA GLY A 3 -8.78 -35.78 -13.13
C GLY A 3 -8.77 -34.27 -13.32
N LEU A 4 -7.66 -33.59 -13.02
CA LEU A 4 -7.61 -32.13 -13.14
C LEU A 4 -8.06 -31.61 -14.52
N GLU A 5 -7.82 -32.35 -15.61
CA GLU A 5 -8.22 -31.95 -16.95
C GLU A 5 -9.73 -32.00 -17.22
N SER A 6 -10.56 -32.60 -16.35
CA SER A 6 -12.03 -32.58 -16.48
C SER A 6 -12.69 -31.36 -15.86
N LEU A 7 -11.97 -30.55 -15.07
CA LEU A 7 -12.49 -29.34 -14.41
C LEU A 7 -13.12 -28.37 -15.41
N THR A 8 -14.32 -27.87 -15.15
CA THR A 8 -14.95 -26.78 -15.91
C THR A 8 -15.02 -25.51 -15.07
N GLU A 9 -15.25 -24.35 -15.70
CA GLU A 9 -15.46 -23.12 -14.93
C GLU A 9 -16.66 -23.24 -13.97
N GLU A 10 -17.74 -23.85 -14.44
CA GLU A 10 -18.97 -24.05 -13.67
C GLU A 10 -18.74 -24.95 -12.46
N SER A 11 -18.06 -26.09 -12.64
CA SER A 11 -17.83 -27.04 -11.55
C SER A 11 -16.88 -26.48 -10.48
N VAL A 12 -15.93 -25.61 -10.87
CA VAL A 12 -15.08 -24.85 -9.95
C VAL A 12 -15.89 -23.81 -9.18
N ARG A 13 -16.83 -23.10 -9.82
CA ARG A 13 -17.69 -22.12 -9.15
C ARG A 13 -18.66 -22.78 -8.17
N GLU A 14 -19.18 -23.97 -8.48
CA GLU A 14 -20.01 -24.74 -7.54
C GLU A 14 -19.23 -25.17 -6.30
N ALA A 15 -18.02 -25.70 -6.49
CA ALA A 15 -17.14 -26.02 -5.37
C ALA A 15 -16.81 -24.79 -4.51
N MET A 16 -16.66 -23.60 -5.11
CA MET A 16 -16.46 -22.35 -4.38
C MET A 16 -17.71 -21.93 -3.60
N ARG A 17 -18.92 -22.14 -4.13
CA ARG A 17 -20.19 -21.90 -3.41
C ARG A 17 -20.30 -22.78 -2.17
N GLU A 18 -20.07 -24.08 -2.32
CA GLU A 18 -20.13 -24.99 -1.17
C GLU A 18 -19.02 -24.70 -0.15
N PHE A 19 -17.85 -24.25 -0.60
CA PHE A 19 -16.80 -23.77 0.29
C PHE A 19 -17.23 -22.54 1.10
N ASP A 20 -18.00 -21.64 0.49
CA ASP A 20 -18.54 -20.46 1.17
C ASP A 20 -19.54 -20.83 2.27
N ASP A 21 -20.32 -21.91 2.07
CA ASP A 21 -21.31 -22.40 3.03
C ASP A 21 -20.67 -23.17 4.20
N LEU A 22 -19.69 -24.02 3.91
CA LEU A 22 -19.06 -24.90 4.91
C LEU A 22 -17.88 -24.26 5.64
N GLY A 23 -17.16 -23.36 4.98
CA GLY A 23 -15.85 -22.89 5.44
C GLY A 23 -14.76 -23.97 5.33
N LEU A 24 -13.51 -23.54 5.46
CA LEU A 24 -12.34 -24.35 5.11
C LEU A 24 -12.26 -25.70 5.84
N GLN A 25 -12.53 -25.72 7.15
CA GLN A 25 -12.35 -26.93 7.96
C GLN A 25 -13.37 -28.01 7.60
N ALA A 26 -14.66 -27.68 7.65
CA ALA A 26 -15.73 -28.64 7.32
C ALA A 26 -15.67 -29.06 5.84
N PHE A 27 -15.26 -28.15 4.95
CA PHE A 27 -15.03 -28.49 3.55
C PHE A 27 -13.92 -29.53 3.38
N CYS A 28 -12.77 -29.36 4.05
CA CYS A 28 -11.68 -30.33 3.97
C CYS A 28 -12.03 -31.68 4.60
N GLU A 29 -12.76 -31.69 5.71
CA GLU A 29 -13.27 -32.92 6.33
C GLU A 29 -14.20 -33.68 5.38
N ARG A 30 -15.14 -32.97 4.74
CA ARG A 30 -16.09 -33.56 3.78
C ARG A 30 -15.42 -34.24 2.60
N TYR A 31 -14.35 -33.64 2.08
CA TYR A 31 -13.63 -34.16 0.91
C TYR A 31 -12.38 -34.99 1.26
N GLY A 32 -12.18 -35.36 2.54
CA GLY A 32 -11.05 -36.20 2.95
C GLY A 32 -9.67 -35.58 2.71
N LEU A 33 -9.57 -34.25 2.73
CA LEU A 33 -8.36 -33.51 2.41
C LEU A 33 -7.47 -33.35 3.65
N SER A 34 -6.36 -34.10 3.69
CA SER A 34 -5.41 -34.10 4.81
C SER A 34 -4.36 -32.99 4.74
N ARG A 35 -4.16 -32.40 3.54
CA ARG A 35 -3.21 -31.30 3.30
C ARG A 35 -3.85 -30.25 2.41
N VAL A 36 -3.81 -29.01 2.88
CA VAL A 36 -4.33 -27.88 2.12
C VAL A 36 -3.18 -26.93 1.88
N HIS A 37 -2.75 -26.89 0.64
CA HIS A 37 -1.53 -26.23 0.26
C HIS A 37 -1.63 -24.70 0.25
N ASP A 38 -0.46 -24.04 0.14
CA ASP A 38 -0.29 -22.59 0.23
C ASP A 38 -0.91 -21.81 -0.96
N SER A 39 -1.40 -22.49 -2.00
CA SER A 39 -2.03 -21.86 -3.15
C SER A 39 -3.53 -21.63 -2.97
N VAL A 40 -3.99 -20.40 -3.27
CA VAL A 40 -5.40 -20.00 -3.19
C VAL A 40 -5.88 -19.42 -4.51
N ILE A 41 -7.16 -19.67 -4.83
CA ILE A 41 -7.92 -18.92 -5.84
C ILE A 41 -8.33 -17.58 -5.21
N VAL A 42 -8.11 -16.48 -5.93
CA VAL A 42 -8.49 -15.13 -5.52
C VAL A 42 -9.72 -14.71 -6.32
N ALA A 43 -10.85 -14.52 -5.63
CA ALA A 43 -12.09 -14.00 -6.22
C ALA A 43 -12.64 -12.86 -5.35
N GLY A 44 -12.40 -11.62 -5.80
CA GLY A 44 -12.74 -10.42 -5.02
C GLY A 44 -11.98 -10.36 -3.69
N ARG A 45 -12.70 -10.24 -2.56
CA ARG A 45 -12.13 -10.32 -1.19
C ARG A 45 -11.94 -11.76 -0.69
N ARG A 46 -12.53 -12.75 -1.36
CA ARG A 46 -12.53 -14.14 -0.90
C ARG A 46 -11.35 -14.91 -1.48
N ARG A 47 -10.81 -15.79 -0.65
CA ARG A 47 -9.70 -16.68 -0.98
C ARG A 47 -10.13 -18.10 -0.69
N TYR A 48 -9.93 -18.98 -1.66
CA TYR A 48 -10.33 -20.37 -1.60
C TYR A 48 -9.09 -21.23 -1.78
N SER A 49 -8.94 -22.33 -1.03
CA SER A 49 -7.81 -23.22 -1.28
C SER A 49 -7.88 -23.78 -2.70
N ALA A 50 -6.86 -23.51 -3.51
CA ALA A 50 -6.84 -23.97 -4.90
C ALA A 50 -6.84 -25.51 -5.00
N PRO A 51 -6.05 -26.26 -4.21
CA PRO A 51 -6.15 -27.72 -4.19
C PRO A 51 -7.51 -28.23 -3.68
N ALA A 52 -8.09 -27.61 -2.64
CA ALA A 52 -9.36 -28.09 -2.10
C ALA A 52 -10.51 -27.90 -3.09
N ILE A 53 -10.57 -26.73 -3.73
CA ILE A 53 -11.55 -26.46 -4.79
C ILE A 53 -11.31 -27.38 -5.99
N ALA A 54 -10.07 -27.60 -6.40
CA ALA A 54 -9.75 -28.52 -7.50
C ALA A 54 -10.11 -29.98 -7.19
N ALA A 55 -10.05 -30.39 -5.93
CA ALA A 55 -10.44 -31.74 -5.51
C ALA A 55 -11.96 -31.93 -5.50
N ALA A 56 -12.70 -30.93 -5.02
CA ALA A 56 -14.15 -30.98 -4.93
C ALA A 56 -14.85 -30.82 -6.30
N ALA A 57 -14.31 -29.96 -7.16
CA ALA A 57 -14.95 -29.52 -8.40
C ALA A 57 -15.37 -30.64 -9.37
N PRO A 58 -14.66 -31.77 -9.52
CA PRO A 58 -15.14 -32.87 -10.35
C PRO A 58 -16.42 -33.53 -9.85
N GLY A 59 -16.70 -33.51 -8.54
CA GLY A 59 -17.94 -34.02 -7.95
C GLY A 59 -19.21 -33.24 -8.34
N PHE A 60 -19.05 -32.05 -8.92
CA PHE A 60 -20.16 -31.24 -9.45
C PHE A 60 -20.43 -31.48 -10.95
N LEU A 61 -19.68 -32.39 -11.59
CA LEU A 61 -19.92 -32.80 -12.97
C LEU A 61 -20.92 -33.97 -13.01
N PRO A 62 -21.71 -34.14 -14.08
CA PRO A 62 -22.60 -35.29 -14.23
C PRO A 62 -21.83 -36.62 -14.15
N GLY A 63 -22.14 -37.45 -13.14
CA GLY A 63 -21.44 -38.71 -12.88
C GLY A 63 -20.00 -38.55 -12.40
N GLY A 64 -19.63 -37.36 -11.90
CA GLY A 64 -18.32 -37.04 -11.38
C GLY A 64 -18.14 -37.39 -9.91
N GLU A 65 -16.93 -37.78 -9.57
CA GLU A 65 -16.49 -38.08 -8.22
C GLU A 65 -15.40 -37.07 -7.82
N PRO A 66 -15.35 -36.60 -6.57
CA PRO A 66 -14.25 -35.77 -6.08
C PRO A 66 -12.89 -36.46 -6.20
N LEU A 67 -11.83 -35.68 -6.36
CA LEU A 67 -10.45 -36.20 -6.40
C LEU A 67 -9.90 -36.41 -5.00
N ALA A 68 -9.02 -37.40 -4.86
CA ALA A 68 -8.28 -37.64 -3.64
C ALA A 68 -7.17 -36.59 -3.42
N SER A 69 -6.70 -36.49 -2.17
CA SER A 69 -5.71 -35.49 -1.76
C SER A 69 -4.36 -35.60 -2.48
N ASP A 70 -3.98 -36.79 -2.96
CA ASP A 70 -2.76 -37.05 -3.71
C ASP A 70 -2.87 -36.64 -5.18
N GLU A 71 -4.07 -36.72 -5.76
CA GLU A 71 -4.36 -36.30 -7.14
C GLU A 71 -4.28 -34.77 -7.32
N VAL A 72 -4.43 -34.02 -6.23
CA VAL A 72 -4.27 -32.55 -6.19
C VAL A 72 -3.00 -32.08 -5.50
N ALA A 73 -2.05 -32.99 -5.21
CA ALA A 73 -0.82 -32.65 -4.50
C ALA A 73 0.16 -31.80 -5.34
N ASP A 74 0.11 -31.91 -6.68
CA ASP A 74 0.90 -31.05 -7.58
C ASP A 74 0.24 -29.68 -7.74
N GLU A 75 0.60 -28.75 -6.86
CA GLU A 75 0.11 -27.37 -6.88
C GLU A 75 0.39 -26.62 -8.20
N LEU A 76 1.45 -26.98 -8.93
CA LEU A 76 1.76 -26.33 -10.20
C LEU A 76 0.79 -26.80 -11.28
N ALA A 77 0.44 -28.10 -11.29
CA ALA A 77 -0.59 -28.64 -12.17
C ALA A 77 -1.96 -28.03 -11.86
N VAL A 78 -2.35 -27.99 -10.59
CA VAL A 78 -3.60 -27.36 -10.12
C VAL A 78 -3.66 -25.88 -10.55
N LYS A 79 -2.59 -25.11 -10.29
CA LYS A 79 -2.49 -23.70 -10.68
C LYS A 79 -2.63 -23.49 -12.19
N LYS A 80 -1.93 -24.30 -13.01
CA LYS A 80 -2.00 -24.20 -14.47
C LYS A 80 -3.41 -24.46 -14.96
N ARG A 81 -4.07 -25.50 -14.43
CA ARG A 81 -5.41 -25.89 -14.87
C ARG A 81 -6.46 -24.85 -14.50
N LEU A 82 -6.50 -24.42 -13.24
CA LEU A 82 -7.41 -23.35 -12.79
C LEU A 82 -7.15 -22.02 -13.52
N GLY A 83 -5.89 -21.71 -13.82
CA GLY A 83 -5.52 -20.53 -14.62
C GLY A 83 -6.04 -20.59 -16.05
N ARG A 84 -6.05 -21.76 -16.71
CA ARG A 84 -6.66 -21.93 -18.04
C ARG A 84 -8.17 -21.71 -18.02
N LEU A 85 -8.82 -21.99 -16.89
CA LEU A 85 -10.26 -21.76 -16.65
C LEU A 85 -10.56 -20.32 -16.20
N GLY A 86 -9.58 -19.42 -16.19
CA GLY A 86 -9.77 -18.00 -15.87
C GLY A 86 -9.66 -17.65 -14.39
N PHE A 87 -9.32 -18.59 -13.51
CA PHE A 87 -9.16 -18.33 -12.07
C PHE A 87 -7.74 -17.84 -11.73
N LEU A 88 -7.67 -16.78 -10.93
CA LEU A 88 -6.40 -16.25 -10.44
C LEU A 88 -5.90 -17.08 -9.24
N VAL A 89 -4.86 -17.89 -9.45
CA VAL A 89 -4.24 -18.69 -8.38
C VAL A 89 -2.94 -18.05 -7.91
N GLN A 90 -2.86 -17.73 -6.61
CA GLN A 90 -1.71 -17.13 -5.96
C GLN A 90 -1.19 -18.02 -4.85
N LYS A 91 0.14 -18.01 -4.64
CA LYS A 91 0.73 -18.61 -3.44
C LYS A 91 0.61 -17.60 -2.30
N VAL A 92 -0.06 -17.98 -1.22
CA VAL A 92 -0.14 -17.20 0.02
C VAL A 92 0.97 -17.67 0.94
N THR A 93 1.77 -16.72 1.41
CA THR A 93 2.74 -16.99 2.47
C THR A 93 2.12 -16.57 3.79
N SER A 94 2.37 -17.34 4.85
CA SER A 94 1.99 -16.91 6.19
C SER A 94 2.67 -15.57 6.50
N PRO A 95 1.94 -14.56 7.02
CA PRO A 95 2.53 -13.29 7.38
C PRO A 95 3.62 -13.47 8.47
N PRO A 96 4.57 -12.53 8.56
CA PRO A 96 5.59 -12.55 9.60
C PRO A 96 4.94 -12.58 10.99
N TRP A 97 5.66 -13.15 11.97
CA TRP A 97 5.23 -13.14 13.37
C TRP A 97 5.28 -11.72 13.93
N LYS A 98 4.17 -11.26 14.50
CA LYS A 98 4.04 -9.96 15.18
C LYS A 98 4.58 -10.05 16.61
N ARG A 99 4.86 -8.90 17.22
CA ARG A 99 5.39 -8.84 18.60
C ARG A 99 4.47 -9.56 19.59
N GLU A 100 3.17 -9.28 19.60
CA GLU A 100 2.23 -9.92 20.52
C GLU A 100 2.15 -11.45 20.33
N GLU A 101 2.22 -11.94 19.08
CA GLU A 101 2.27 -13.38 18.79
C GLU A 101 3.55 -14.03 19.31
N LEU A 102 4.68 -13.30 19.24
CA LEU A 102 5.95 -13.75 19.81
C LEU A 102 5.96 -13.69 21.34
N VAL A 103 5.29 -12.72 21.95
CA VAL A 103 5.13 -12.66 23.41
C VAL A 103 4.37 -13.89 23.90
N LEU A 104 3.29 -14.29 23.24
CA LEU A 104 2.56 -15.52 23.56
C LEU A 104 3.41 -16.79 23.33
N ALA A 105 4.18 -16.84 22.24
CA ALA A 105 5.06 -17.97 21.95
C ALA A 105 6.20 -18.09 22.97
N CYS A 106 6.82 -16.97 23.36
CA CYS A 106 7.83 -16.94 24.43
C CYS A 106 7.23 -17.31 25.78
N ALA A 107 6.02 -16.84 26.12
CA ALA A 107 5.33 -17.24 27.34
C ALA A 107 5.12 -18.76 27.37
N ALA A 108 4.59 -19.36 26.31
CA ALA A 108 4.41 -20.81 26.23
C ALA A 108 5.74 -21.60 26.29
N LEU A 109 6.82 -21.02 25.77
CA LEU A 109 8.17 -21.59 25.87
C LEU A 109 8.66 -21.56 27.33
N PHE A 110 8.54 -20.42 28.02
CA PHE A 110 9.00 -20.22 29.40
C PHE A 110 8.14 -20.99 30.41
N GLU A 111 6.83 -21.07 30.20
CA GLU A 111 5.89 -21.92 30.95
C GLU A 111 6.25 -23.42 30.85
N ASN A 112 6.94 -23.83 29.79
CA ASN A 112 7.40 -25.20 29.55
C ASN A 112 8.90 -25.36 29.77
N ASP A 113 9.43 -24.76 30.84
CA ASP A 113 10.86 -24.84 31.23
C ASP A 113 11.81 -24.51 30.07
N ARG A 114 11.41 -23.53 29.25
CA ARG A 114 12.17 -23.06 28.10
C ARG A 114 12.39 -24.11 27.00
N LYS A 115 11.52 -25.13 26.94
CA LYS A 115 11.56 -26.19 25.91
C LYS A 115 10.42 -26.02 24.91
N ALA A 116 10.72 -26.19 23.63
CA ALA A 116 9.71 -26.09 22.58
C ALA A 116 8.64 -27.20 22.71
N LEU A 117 7.38 -26.82 22.50
CA LEU A 117 6.25 -27.74 22.47
C LEU A 117 6.15 -28.42 21.10
N ARG A 118 5.76 -29.71 21.10
CA ARG A 118 5.46 -30.44 19.86
C ARG A 118 4.07 -30.07 19.36
N ALA A 119 3.84 -30.20 18.06
CA ALA A 119 2.60 -29.82 17.39
C ALA A 119 1.37 -30.59 17.90
N GLY A 120 1.56 -31.81 18.40
CA GLY A 120 0.49 -32.61 19.01
C GLY A 120 0.28 -32.34 20.51
N ASP A 121 1.09 -31.49 21.14
CA ASP A 121 0.91 -31.12 22.55
C ASP A 121 -0.36 -30.25 22.69
N PRO A 122 -1.29 -30.58 23.61
CA PRO A 122 -2.51 -29.79 23.82
C PRO A 122 -2.25 -28.29 24.02
N ARG A 123 -1.11 -27.93 24.64
CA ARG A 123 -0.73 -26.53 24.86
C ARG A 123 -0.32 -25.83 23.56
N ALA A 124 0.31 -26.54 22.63
CA ALA A 124 0.64 -26.00 21.31
C ALA A 124 -0.62 -25.84 20.43
N VAL A 125 -1.58 -26.76 20.56
CA VAL A 125 -2.90 -26.66 19.91
C VAL A 125 -3.67 -25.46 20.45
N GLU A 126 -3.69 -25.27 21.76
CA GLU A 126 -4.35 -24.13 22.39
C GLU A 126 -3.68 -22.80 22.01
N LEU A 127 -2.34 -22.73 22.01
CA LEU A 127 -1.63 -21.54 21.52
C LEU A 127 -1.95 -21.27 20.04
N SER A 128 -2.03 -22.31 19.20
CA SER A 128 -2.46 -22.18 17.81
C SER A 128 -3.87 -21.59 17.69
N ARG A 129 -4.81 -22.02 18.54
CA ARG A 129 -6.17 -21.48 18.61
C ARG A 129 -6.17 -19.98 18.93
N VAL A 130 -5.46 -19.59 19.99
CA VAL A 130 -5.33 -18.17 20.42
C VAL A 130 -4.68 -17.31 19.34
N LEU A 131 -3.59 -17.77 18.72
CA LEU A 131 -2.91 -17.02 17.66
C LEU A 131 -3.79 -16.83 16.42
N ARG A 132 -4.64 -17.82 16.10
CA ARG A 132 -5.59 -17.72 14.98
C ARG A 132 -6.75 -16.77 15.27
N SER A 133 -7.16 -16.61 16.53
CA SER A 133 -8.21 -15.65 16.90
C SER A 133 -7.70 -14.21 17.04
N MET A 134 -6.39 -13.99 17.13
CA MET A 134 -5.78 -12.64 17.10
C MET A 134 -5.75 -12.01 15.69
N GLY A 135 -5.97 -12.79 14.63
CA GLY A 135 -6.03 -12.30 13.27
C GLY A 135 -7.39 -11.63 12.96
N ILE A 136 -7.39 -10.41 12.44
CA ILE A 136 -8.58 -9.65 11.98
C ILE A 136 -9.34 -10.36 10.82
N ARG A 137 -8.79 -11.47 10.30
CA ARG A 137 -9.18 -12.10 9.05
C ARG A 137 -9.25 -13.62 9.23
N THR A 138 -10.29 -14.25 8.70
CA THR A 138 -10.59 -15.69 8.88
C THR A 138 -9.45 -16.61 8.45
N PRO A 139 -9.28 -17.80 9.07
CA PRO A 139 -8.23 -18.78 8.73
C PRO A 139 -8.16 -19.15 7.24
N GLY A 140 -9.27 -19.04 6.51
CA GLY A 140 -9.34 -19.27 5.07
C GLY A 140 -8.48 -18.33 4.22
N GLN A 141 -8.06 -17.17 4.74
CA GLN A 141 -7.32 -16.16 3.97
C GLN A 141 -5.80 -16.37 3.90
N TYR A 142 -5.24 -17.16 4.83
CA TYR A 142 -3.79 -17.41 4.95
C TYR A 142 -3.38 -18.87 4.76
N GLY A 143 -4.35 -19.75 4.45
CA GLY A 143 -4.13 -21.18 4.29
C GLY A 143 -4.04 -21.93 5.62
N THR A 144 -4.02 -23.27 5.57
CA THR A 144 -4.05 -24.11 6.78
C THR A 144 -2.76 -24.09 7.60
N THR A 145 -1.67 -23.58 7.04
CA THR A 145 -0.36 -23.48 7.68
C THR A 145 -0.24 -22.25 8.60
N TYR A 146 -1.12 -21.26 8.42
CA TYR A 146 -1.15 -20.05 9.23
C TYR A 146 -1.38 -20.37 10.70
N ARG A 147 -0.38 -20.03 11.53
CA ARG A 147 -0.34 -20.26 12.99
C ARG A 147 -0.89 -21.63 13.41
N SER A 148 -0.70 -22.65 12.58
CA SER A 148 -1.05 -24.04 12.88
C SER A 148 -0.19 -24.59 14.02
N PRO A 149 -0.58 -25.69 14.67
CA PRO A 149 0.25 -26.29 15.71
C PRO A 149 1.66 -26.65 15.23
N ALA A 150 1.80 -27.01 13.94
CA ALA A 150 3.10 -27.26 13.31
C ALA A 150 3.95 -25.99 13.12
N SER A 151 3.34 -24.85 12.75
CA SER A 151 4.09 -23.59 12.64
C SER A 151 4.38 -22.97 14.00
N VAL A 152 3.52 -23.18 15.00
CA VAL A 152 3.79 -22.88 16.42
C VAL A 152 5.00 -23.69 16.89
N GLN A 153 5.00 -25.02 16.72
CA GLN A 153 6.16 -25.87 17.06
C GLN A 153 7.44 -25.32 16.41
N ARG A 154 7.40 -25.01 15.10
CA ARG A 154 8.58 -24.48 14.39
C ARG A 154 9.09 -23.19 15.02
N LYS A 155 8.18 -22.26 15.33
CA LYS A 155 8.55 -20.98 15.96
C LYS A 155 9.10 -21.19 17.38
N LEU A 156 8.52 -22.09 18.16
CA LEU A 156 9.04 -22.43 19.50
C LEU A 156 10.45 -23.01 19.43
N TYR A 157 10.77 -23.84 18.44
CA TYR A 157 12.14 -24.28 18.19
C TYR A 157 13.06 -23.10 17.80
N ASP A 158 12.59 -22.20 16.95
CA ASP A 158 13.38 -21.02 16.56
C ASP A 158 13.70 -20.13 17.77
N LEU A 159 12.78 -19.99 18.71
CA LEU A 159 12.99 -19.26 19.96
C LEU A 159 13.89 -20.04 20.93
N GLN A 160 13.63 -21.33 21.14
CA GLN A 160 14.42 -22.18 22.03
C GLN A 160 15.91 -22.18 21.64
N THR A 161 16.20 -22.29 20.34
CA THR A 161 17.59 -22.34 19.88
C THR A 161 18.33 -21.00 19.96
N ARG A 162 17.65 -19.92 20.39
CA ARG A 162 18.22 -18.58 20.62
C ARG A 162 18.42 -18.23 22.08
N LEU A 163 17.94 -19.07 23.00
CA LEU A 163 18.18 -18.90 24.43
C LEU A 163 19.67 -18.95 24.71
N ARG A 164 20.14 -18.13 25.66
CA ARG A 164 21.57 -18.06 26.03
C ARG A 164 22.12 -19.41 26.49
N GLU A 165 21.30 -20.20 27.16
CA GLU A 165 21.63 -21.53 27.68
C GLU A 165 21.60 -22.64 26.61
N TYR A 166 21.16 -22.36 25.38
CA TYR A 166 21.11 -23.36 24.32
C TYR A 166 22.51 -23.62 23.75
N THR A 167 22.96 -24.86 23.83
CA THR A 167 24.33 -25.27 23.42
C THR A 167 24.41 -25.90 22.02
N GLY A 168 23.27 -26.05 21.33
CA GLY A 168 23.20 -26.64 19.99
C GLY A 168 23.36 -25.63 18.85
N VAL A 169 23.10 -26.07 17.61
CA VAL A 169 23.15 -25.19 16.44
C VAL A 169 21.87 -24.33 16.37
N PRO A 170 21.98 -22.99 16.38
CA PRO A 170 20.83 -22.12 16.30
C PRO A 170 20.16 -22.20 14.92
N THR A 171 18.82 -22.18 14.88
CA THR A 171 18.08 -22.07 13.61
C THR A 171 18.08 -20.63 13.10
N ARG A 172 17.72 -20.43 11.83
CA ARG A 172 17.47 -19.08 11.30
C ARG A 172 16.10 -18.59 11.78
N GLY A 173 16.07 -17.45 12.45
CA GLY A 173 14.88 -16.79 12.99
C GLY A 173 15.01 -15.29 12.81
N GLY A 174 13.92 -14.58 13.09
CA GLY A 174 13.78 -13.16 12.80
C GLY A 174 14.48 -12.26 13.81
N HIS A 175 14.72 -11.01 13.43
CA HIS A 175 15.24 -9.98 14.35
C HIS A 175 14.33 -9.80 15.57
N LEU A 176 13.00 -9.80 15.36
CA LEU A 176 12.02 -9.63 16.43
C LEU A 176 11.98 -10.81 17.41
N ASP A 177 12.32 -12.02 16.94
CA ASP A 177 12.44 -13.21 17.80
C ASP A 177 13.47 -12.95 18.91
N THR A 178 14.64 -12.39 18.56
CA THR A 178 15.71 -12.05 19.50
C THR A 178 15.29 -10.93 20.45
N THR A 179 14.63 -9.89 19.96
CA THR A 179 14.19 -8.75 20.78
C THR A 179 13.25 -9.20 21.91
N VAL A 180 12.18 -9.92 21.57
CA VAL A 180 11.19 -10.38 22.55
C VAL A 180 11.80 -11.40 23.52
N LEU A 181 12.71 -12.26 23.04
CA LEU A 181 13.40 -13.22 23.90
C LEU A 181 14.31 -12.54 24.92
N VAL A 182 15.03 -11.48 24.53
CA VAL A 182 15.86 -10.67 25.44
C VAL A 182 15.00 -9.95 26.49
N GLU A 183 13.82 -9.44 26.11
CA GLU A 183 12.85 -8.86 27.05
C GLU A 183 12.41 -9.89 28.09
N PHE A 184 12.07 -11.12 27.66
CA PHE A 184 11.71 -12.24 28.54
C PHE A 184 12.87 -12.71 29.43
N GLU A 185 14.11 -12.73 28.93
CA GLU A 185 15.29 -13.07 29.74
C GLU A 185 15.58 -12.00 30.81
N ARG A 186 15.27 -10.73 30.51
CA ARG A 186 15.50 -9.60 31.42
C ARG A 186 14.47 -9.52 32.53
N ASP A 187 13.19 -9.69 32.19
CA ASP A 187 12.07 -9.58 33.14
C ASP A 187 10.96 -10.58 32.79
N PRO A 188 11.11 -11.85 33.22
CA PRO A 188 10.11 -12.88 32.94
C PRO A 188 8.74 -12.56 33.54
N GLU A 189 8.69 -11.94 34.72
CA GLU A 189 7.43 -11.68 35.42
C GLU A 189 6.58 -10.65 34.69
N ALA A 190 7.18 -9.52 34.30
CA ALA A 190 6.48 -8.49 33.54
C ALA A 190 6.02 -9.01 32.16
N MET A 191 6.86 -9.78 31.47
CA MET A 191 6.53 -10.33 30.15
C MET A 191 5.43 -11.41 30.24
N MET A 192 5.40 -12.19 31.32
CA MET A 192 4.31 -13.13 31.61
C MET A 192 2.98 -12.39 31.90
N ALA A 193 3.02 -11.27 32.61
CA ALA A 193 1.85 -10.41 32.82
C ALA A 193 1.35 -9.77 31.50
N GLU A 194 2.27 -9.38 30.62
CA GLU A 194 1.93 -8.91 29.27
C GLU A 194 1.23 -10.02 28.47
N ALA A 195 1.78 -11.24 28.47
CA ALA A 195 1.16 -12.40 27.81
C ALA A 195 -0.24 -12.71 28.35
N ALA A 196 -0.44 -12.63 29.68
CA ALA A 196 -1.74 -12.81 30.31
C ALA A 196 -2.75 -11.73 29.85
N THR A 197 -2.30 -10.47 29.74
CA THR A 197 -3.12 -9.36 29.21
C THR A 197 -3.52 -9.61 27.76
N ILE A 198 -2.58 -10.07 26.93
CA ILE A 198 -2.86 -10.42 25.53
C ILE A 198 -3.91 -11.54 25.47
N ARG A 199 -3.75 -12.62 26.25
CA ARG A 199 -4.72 -13.73 26.31
C ARG A 199 -6.10 -13.26 26.80
N ALA A 200 -6.15 -12.38 27.80
CA ALA A 200 -7.40 -11.84 28.33
C ALA A 200 -8.16 -11.02 27.28
N ARG A 201 -7.48 -10.17 26.49
CA ARG A 201 -8.09 -9.44 25.38
C ARG A 201 -8.63 -10.35 24.28
N VAL A 202 -8.01 -11.52 24.07
CA VAL A 202 -8.43 -12.49 23.06
C VAL A 202 -9.62 -13.35 23.55
N ASN A 203 -9.75 -13.55 24.86
CA ASN A 203 -10.78 -14.39 25.47
C ASN A 203 -11.97 -13.60 26.06
N GLY A 204 -11.85 -12.28 26.24
CA GLY A 204 -12.84 -11.43 26.90
C GLY A 204 -13.68 -10.59 25.94
N ASP A 205 -15.00 -10.76 26.03
CA ASP A 205 -16.00 -9.82 25.54
C ASP A 205 -15.75 -8.42 26.17
N VAL A 206 -15.28 -7.48 25.36
CA VAL A 206 -15.53 -6.06 25.59
C VAL A 206 -16.82 -5.75 24.85
N GLU A 207 -17.82 -5.19 25.54
CA GLU A 207 -19.09 -4.72 24.98
C GLU A 207 -18.85 -3.94 23.68
N ILE A 208 -19.08 -4.61 22.55
CA ILE A 208 -19.41 -3.97 21.30
C ILE A 208 -20.91 -3.69 21.41
N SER A 209 -21.25 -2.42 21.61
CA SER A 209 -22.63 -1.95 21.50
C SER A 209 -23.24 -2.47 20.19
N PRO A 210 -24.45 -3.06 20.20
CA PRO A 210 -25.00 -3.72 19.03
C PRO A 210 -25.30 -2.69 17.94
N VAL A 211 -24.65 -2.83 16.79
CA VAL A 211 -25.11 -2.18 15.56
C VAL A 211 -26.13 -3.13 14.93
N GLU A 212 -27.39 -2.72 14.98
CA GLU A 212 -28.47 -3.39 14.27
C GLU A 212 -28.24 -3.41 12.74
N PRO A 213 -28.80 -4.39 12.02
CA PRO A 213 -28.46 -4.66 10.63
C PRO A 213 -29.11 -3.62 9.72
N ALA A 214 -28.29 -2.74 9.13
CA ALA A 214 -28.71 -1.92 8.00
C ALA A 214 -28.61 -2.73 6.70
N GLU A 215 -29.74 -2.82 6.02
CA GLU A 215 -29.99 -3.54 4.80
C GLU A 215 -29.09 -3.10 3.62
N ALA A 216 -28.77 -4.09 2.77
CA ALA A 216 -28.52 -4.02 1.34
C ALA A 216 -27.92 -2.73 0.72
N ALA A 217 -26.59 -2.66 0.62
CA ALA A 217 -25.80 -2.28 -0.57
C ALA A 217 -24.30 -2.37 -0.24
N GLY A 218 -23.60 -3.43 -0.68
CA GLY A 218 -22.19 -3.64 -0.32
C GLY A 218 -21.21 -2.66 -0.98
N PRO A 219 -20.18 -2.12 -0.27
CA PRO A 219 -19.21 -1.22 -0.87
C PRO A 219 -18.08 -2.00 -1.59
N GLU A 220 -17.71 -1.50 -2.78
CA GLU A 220 -16.54 -1.94 -3.57
C GLU A 220 -15.26 -1.96 -2.71
N VAL A 221 -14.41 -2.96 -2.96
CA VAL A 221 -13.12 -3.12 -2.28
C VAL A 221 -12.17 -2.03 -2.73
N GLU A 222 -11.71 -1.21 -1.80
CA GLU A 222 -10.78 -0.14 -2.11
C GLU A 222 -9.38 -0.69 -2.41
N ARG A 223 -8.95 -0.62 -3.68
CA ARG A 223 -7.61 -1.03 -4.08
C ARG A 223 -6.58 0.02 -3.65
N ALA A 224 -5.45 -0.43 -3.11
CA ALA A 224 -4.36 0.45 -2.69
C ALA A 224 -3.00 0.08 -3.28
N TRP A 225 -2.14 1.09 -3.47
CA TRP A 225 -0.80 0.94 -4.03
C TRP A 225 0.25 1.74 -3.27
N SER A 226 1.46 1.17 -3.13
CA SER A 226 2.68 1.91 -2.82
C SER A 226 3.42 2.24 -4.12
N LEU A 227 3.65 3.52 -4.36
CA LEU A 227 4.33 4.07 -5.54
C LEU A 227 5.69 4.66 -5.11
N PHE A 228 6.77 4.15 -5.69
CA PHE A 228 8.12 4.64 -5.45
C PHE A 228 8.42 5.82 -6.37
N SER A 229 8.74 6.98 -5.79
CA SER A 229 9.23 8.16 -6.48
C SER A 229 10.69 8.41 -6.08
N ALA A 230 11.54 8.56 -7.09
CA ALA A 230 12.97 8.78 -6.88
C ALA A 230 13.27 10.28 -6.73
N GLY A 231 12.75 10.92 -5.69
CA GLY A 231 13.19 12.25 -5.28
C GLY A 231 14.52 12.15 -4.53
N GLY A 232 15.65 12.49 -5.16
CA GLY A 232 16.99 12.46 -4.53
C GLY A 232 17.99 11.46 -5.12
N ALA A 233 19.22 11.46 -4.59
CA ALA A 233 20.38 10.76 -5.17
C ALA A 233 20.17 9.24 -5.27
N ARG A 234 20.27 8.71 -6.50
CA ARG A 234 19.86 7.34 -6.87
C ARG A 234 20.85 6.28 -6.36
N LYS A 235 20.32 5.14 -5.88
CA LYS A 235 21.10 3.93 -5.53
C LYS A 235 21.17 2.88 -6.65
N TYR A 236 20.38 3.01 -7.73
CA TYR A 236 20.40 2.08 -8.88
C TYR A 236 20.24 2.81 -10.22
N GLY A 237 21.21 2.61 -11.12
CA GLY A 237 21.25 3.21 -12.46
C GLY A 237 20.62 2.30 -13.51
N GLY A 238 19.50 2.75 -14.09
CA GLY A 238 18.85 2.06 -15.22
C GLY A 238 17.73 2.91 -15.79
N ASN A 239 18.07 3.74 -16.78
CA ASN A 239 17.20 4.65 -17.55
C ASN A 239 16.77 5.93 -16.78
N GLY A 240 16.60 7.03 -17.52
CA GLY A 240 16.22 8.34 -16.97
C GLY A 240 14.97 8.21 -16.09
N GLY A 241 15.05 8.72 -14.86
CA GLY A 241 13.92 8.71 -13.93
C GLY A 241 12.70 9.43 -14.51
N TYR A 242 11.53 9.11 -13.97
CA TYR A 242 10.29 9.75 -14.38
C TYR A 242 10.19 11.17 -13.79
N PRO A 243 9.60 12.14 -14.50
CA PRO A 243 9.39 13.50 -14.01
C PRO A 243 8.16 13.54 -13.07
N ASP A 244 8.23 12.78 -11.98
CA ASP A 244 7.20 12.83 -10.94
C ASP A 244 7.16 14.22 -10.31
N VAL A 245 5.96 14.70 -10.00
CA VAL A 245 5.76 15.92 -9.20
C VAL A 245 5.02 15.50 -7.95
N LEU A 246 5.73 15.51 -6.82
CA LEU A 246 5.19 15.08 -5.54
C LEU A 246 3.96 15.91 -5.18
N GLY A 247 2.85 15.23 -4.87
CA GLY A 247 1.59 15.90 -4.55
C GLY A 247 0.78 16.34 -5.76
N GLU A 248 1.19 16.01 -6.99
CA GLU A 248 0.44 16.34 -8.20
C GLU A 248 0.27 15.13 -9.14
N GLN A 249 1.39 14.54 -9.57
CA GLN A 249 1.40 13.51 -10.60
C GLN A 249 2.51 12.46 -10.43
N TYR A 250 2.23 11.24 -10.88
CA TYR A 250 3.16 10.10 -10.89
C TYR A 250 3.24 9.56 -12.31
N VAL A 251 4.45 9.50 -12.86
CA VAL A 251 4.67 9.14 -14.26
C VAL A 251 5.33 7.76 -14.32
N TYR A 252 4.79 6.87 -15.16
CA TYR A 252 5.29 5.51 -15.32
C TYR A 252 5.05 5.00 -16.74
N ASP A 253 5.53 3.80 -17.07
CA ASP A 253 5.29 3.20 -18.39
C ASP A 253 4.86 1.74 -18.30
N ASN A 254 4.49 1.18 -19.44
CA ASN A 254 4.02 -0.21 -19.57
C ASN A 254 5.09 -1.29 -19.27
N GLN A 255 6.35 -0.92 -19.06
CA GLN A 255 7.39 -1.84 -18.59
C GLN A 255 7.44 -1.91 -17.06
N VAL A 256 6.86 -0.94 -16.36
CA VAL A 256 6.72 -0.98 -14.90
C VAL A 256 5.70 -2.06 -14.53
N SER A 257 6.09 -2.96 -13.61
CA SER A 257 5.17 -3.97 -13.08
C SER A 257 3.96 -3.31 -12.43
N ASN A 258 2.77 -3.90 -12.60
CA ASN A 258 1.48 -3.36 -12.15
C ASN A 258 1.02 -2.05 -12.83
N SER A 259 1.75 -1.51 -13.81
CA SER A 259 1.37 -0.28 -14.54
C SER A 259 -0.08 -0.28 -15.05
N ARG A 260 -0.55 -1.40 -15.60
CA ARG A 260 -1.92 -1.54 -16.14
C ARG A 260 -3.00 -1.80 -15.09
N ARG A 261 -2.62 -1.96 -13.82
CA ARG A 261 -3.56 -2.33 -12.74
C ARG A 261 -3.98 -1.13 -11.88
N VAL A 262 -3.17 -0.08 -11.86
CA VAL A 262 -3.52 1.20 -11.25
C VAL A 262 -4.68 1.82 -12.02
N ALA A 263 -5.72 2.25 -11.33
CA ALA A 263 -6.89 2.87 -11.91
C ALA A 263 -7.34 4.10 -11.13
N VAL A 264 -8.20 4.91 -11.76
CA VAL A 264 -8.90 6.01 -11.11
C VAL A 264 -9.71 5.49 -9.92
N GLY A 265 -9.64 6.20 -8.79
CA GLY A 265 -10.27 5.86 -7.51
C GLY A 265 -9.37 5.08 -6.56
N ASP A 266 -8.32 4.43 -7.05
CA ASP A 266 -7.41 3.64 -6.22
C ASP A 266 -6.69 4.53 -5.20
N LEU A 267 -6.56 4.03 -3.97
CA LEU A 267 -5.77 4.65 -2.92
C LEU A 267 -4.28 4.47 -3.23
N ILE A 268 -3.48 5.50 -2.99
CA ILE A 268 -2.06 5.48 -3.28
C ILE A 268 -1.26 6.09 -2.15
N VAL A 269 -0.09 5.52 -1.89
CA VAL A 269 0.94 6.09 -1.04
C VAL A 269 2.18 6.34 -1.88
N ILE A 270 2.69 7.56 -1.87
CA ILE A 270 3.97 7.91 -2.50
C ILE A 270 5.07 7.78 -1.45
N ARG A 271 6.18 7.14 -1.82
CA ARG A 271 7.37 6.97 -0.97
C ARG A 271 8.64 7.15 -1.79
N ASP A 272 9.75 7.40 -1.11
CA ASP A 272 11.09 7.29 -1.70
C ASP A 272 11.86 6.11 -1.06
N ALA A 273 13.18 6.19 -1.02
CA ALA A 273 14.04 5.18 -0.43
C ALA A 273 14.10 5.25 1.11
N ASP A 274 13.81 6.42 1.66
CA ASP A 274 14.08 6.78 3.05
C ASP A 274 12.77 6.96 3.86
N GLN A 275 11.67 7.36 3.21
CA GLN A 275 10.44 7.73 3.89
C GLN A 275 9.16 7.51 3.07
N VAL A 276 8.04 7.46 3.79
CA VAL A 276 6.69 7.54 3.23
C VAL A 276 6.28 9.02 3.15
N LEU A 277 6.07 9.52 1.93
CA LEU A 277 5.94 10.95 1.65
C LEU A 277 4.50 11.44 1.84
N GLY A 278 3.52 10.68 1.38
CA GLY A 278 2.12 11.05 1.48
C GLY A 278 1.15 10.07 0.86
N VAL A 279 -0.13 10.33 1.04
CA VAL A 279 -1.25 9.50 0.60
C VAL A 279 -2.23 10.32 -0.25
N SER A 280 -2.86 9.68 -1.24
CA SER A 280 -3.94 10.27 -2.05
C SER A 280 -4.79 9.20 -2.72
N ARG A 281 -5.70 9.60 -3.61
CA ARG A 281 -6.35 8.72 -4.59
C ARG A 281 -6.01 9.15 -6.01
N VAL A 282 -5.98 8.18 -6.92
CA VAL A 282 -5.80 8.47 -8.35
C VAL A 282 -7.06 9.13 -8.90
N GLU A 283 -6.95 10.35 -9.40
CA GLU A 283 -8.06 11.13 -9.96
C GLU A 283 -8.24 10.90 -11.45
N ARG A 284 -7.13 10.79 -12.16
CA ARG A 284 -7.08 10.64 -13.62
C ARG A 284 -5.82 9.88 -14.00
N ILE A 285 -5.90 9.08 -15.06
CA ILE A 285 -4.74 8.49 -15.70
C ILE A 285 -4.77 8.85 -17.18
N ASP A 286 -3.79 9.63 -17.62
CA ASP A 286 -3.57 9.93 -19.03
C ASP A 286 -2.58 8.91 -19.61
N ALA A 287 -2.80 8.42 -20.84
CA ALA A 287 -1.95 7.41 -21.48
C ALA A 287 -1.49 7.85 -22.87
N GLN A 288 -0.20 7.74 -23.16
CA GLN A 288 0.41 8.07 -24.45
C GLN A 288 1.22 6.89 -24.98
N ALA A 289 0.85 6.34 -26.14
CA ALA A 289 1.62 5.31 -26.83
C ALA A 289 2.73 5.90 -27.72
N GLY A 290 3.76 5.10 -28.01
CA GLY A 290 4.84 5.49 -28.93
C GLY A 290 5.84 6.50 -28.35
N VAL A 291 5.92 6.62 -27.02
CA VAL A 291 6.89 7.51 -26.38
C VAL A 291 8.29 6.87 -26.47
N PRO A 292 9.28 7.52 -27.11
CA PRO A 292 10.61 6.95 -27.25
C PRO A 292 11.34 7.00 -25.90
N LYS A 293 11.71 5.84 -25.37
CA LYS A 293 12.49 5.73 -24.12
C LYS A 293 13.91 5.25 -24.40
N PRO A 294 14.96 6.01 -24.04
CA PRO A 294 16.33 5.53 -24.13
C PRO A 294 16.54 4.41 -23.10
N GLN A 295 17.02 3.27 -23.59
CA GLN A 295 17.31 2.08 -22.81
C GLN A 295 18.79 1.74 -22.95
N LYS A 296 19.48 1.55 -21.81
CA LYS A 296 20.87 1.08 -21.83
C LYS A 296 20.95 -0.37 -22.28
N VAL A 297 21.89 -0.67 -23.17
CA VAL A 297 22.12 -1.99 -23.77
C VAL A 297 23.60 -2.36 -23.74
N CYS A 298 23.89 -3.66 -23.72
CA CYS A 298 25.22 -4.19 -23.94
C CYS A 298 25.68 -3.79 -25.36
N PRO A 299 26.83 -3.13 -25.53
CA PRO A 299 27.31 -2.69 -26.83
C PRO A 299 27.62 -3.87 -27.77
N THR A 300 27.94 -5.04 -27.24
CA THR A 300 28.28 -6.22 -28.04
C THR A 300 27.06 -6.98 -28.57
N CYS A 301 26.01 -7.13 -27.76
CA CYS A 301 24.88 -7.99 -28.12
C CYS A 301 23.50 -7.30 -28.11
N GLY A 302 23.46 -5.98 -27.89
CA GLY A 302 22.22 -5.20 -27.75
C GLY A 302 21.33 -5.58 -26.57
N GLY A 303 21.84 -6.41 -25.64
CA GLY A 303 21.05 -6.97 -24.55
C GLY A 303 21.02 -6.10 -23.30
N THR A 304 19.90 -6.06 -22.60
CA THR A 304 19.71 -5.23 -21.38
C THR A 304 20.17 -5.90 -20.09
N ARG A 305 20.57 -7.17 -20.15
CA ARG A 305 20.96 -7.97 -18.97
C ARG A 305 22.46 -7.87 -18.72
N PHE A 306 22.89 -6.83 -18.03
CA PHE A 306 24.28 -6.60 -17.63
C PHE A 306 24.33 -5.94 -16.25
N ASP A 307 25.39 -6.17 -15.50
CA ASP A 307 25.58 -5.60 -14.16
C ASP A 307 26.80 -4.68 -14.12
N GLU A 308 26.72 -3.64 -13.27
CA GLU A 308 27.87 -2.80 -12.92
C GLU A 308 28.77 -3.51 -11.90
N ARG A 309 30.09 -3.46 -12.15
CA ARG A 309 31.13 -4.04 -11.30
C ARG A 309 31.79 -2.93 -10.51
N LYS A 310 31.51 -2.88 -9.20
CA LYS A 310 31.95 -1.79 -8.31
C LYS A 310 33.46 -1.70 -8.07
N ARG A 311 34.21 -2.78 -8.31
CA ARG A 311 35.64 -2.89 -7.94
C ARG A 311 36.55 -3.36 -9.08
N GLN A 312 36.00 -3.58 -10.27
CA GLN A 312 36.73 -4.17 -11.40
C GLN A 312 36.44 -3.39 -12.68
N LEU A 313 37.48 -3.25 -13.51
CA LEU A 313 37.36 -2.76 -14.87
C LEU A 313 37.49 -3.92 -15.86
N PRO A 314 36.79 -3.90 -17.00
CA PRO A 314 35.81 -2.88 -17.43
C PRO A 314 34.56 -2.72 -16.54
N LYS A 315 33.98 -1.52 -16.45
CA LYS A 315 32.97 -1.18 -15.41
C LYS A 315 31.70 -2.06 -15.42
N TYR A 316 31.31 -2.64 -16.54
CA TYR A 316 30.11 -3.48 -16.66
C TYR A 316 30.44 -4.86 -17.24
N ARG A 317 29.59 -5.84 -16.93
CA ARG A 317 29.65 -7.19 -17.53
C ARG A 317 28.28 -7.68 -17.95
N CYS A 318 28.16 -8.12 -19.19
CA CYS A 318 26.96 -8.77 -19.71
C CYS A 318 26.70 -10.09 -18.98
N ARG A 319 25.43 -10.37 -18.66
CA ARG A 319 24.99 -11.61 -17.99
C ARG A 319 24.25 -12.56 -18.91
N ARG A 320 24.19 -12.27 -20.21
CA ARG A 320 23.72 -13.25 -21.19
C ARG A 320 24.77 -14.36 -21.32
N PRO A 321 24.38 -15.65 -21.17
CA PRO A 321 25.32 -16.77 -21.26
C PRO A 321 26.14 -16.78 -22.55
N THR A 322 25.54 -16.31 -23.65
CA THR A 322 26.12 -16.26 -25.01
C THR A 322 26.96 -15.03 -25.31
N CYS A 323 27.05 -14.05 -24.41
CA CYS A 323 27.79 -12.82 -24.66
C CYS A 323 28.89 -12.60 -23.61
N GLN A 324 28.50 -12.47 -22.34
CA GLN A 324 29.41 -12.24 -21.21
C GLN A 324 30.45 -11.10 -21.35
N ALA A 325 30.31 -10.25 -22.38
CA ALA A 325 31.26 -9.19 -22.69
C ALA A 325 31.41 -8.19 -21.54
N GLU A 326 32.61 -7.69 -21.39
CA GLU A 326 32.98 -6.68 -20.41
C GLU A 326 33.20 -5.35 -21.13
N PHE A 327 32.63 -4.26 -20.62
CA PHE A 327 32.66 -2.95 -21.27
C PHE A 327 32.55 -1.81 -20.24
N ASP A 328 33.09 -0.64 -20.57
CA ASP A 328 33.12 0.51 -19.65
C ASP A 328 31.86 1.37 -19.73
N GLU A 329 31.29 1.51 -20.93
CA GLU A 329 30.08 2.28 -21.17
C GLU A 329 29.01 1.43 -21.88
N PRO A 330 27.78 1.35 -21.32
CA PRO A 330 26.66 0.73 -22.02
C PRO A 330 26.27 1.54 -23.27
N GLY A 331 25.91 0.86 -24.35
CA GLY A 331 25.25 1.48 -25.49
C GLY A 331 23.84 1.97 -25.15
N THR A 332 23.24 2.78 -26.03
CA THR A 332 21.85 3.25 -25.88
C THR A 332 21.03 2.80 -27.08
N ALA A 333 19.88 2.20 -26.82
CA ALA A 333 18.86 1.89 -27.83
C ALA A 333 17.54 2.56 -27.44
N THR A 334 16.77 3.01 -28.42
CA THR A 334 15.43 3.57 -28.15
C THR A 334 14.39 2.45 -28.22
N LYS A 335 13.49 2.42 -27.25
CA LYS A 335 12.33 1.54 -27.24
C LYS A 335 11.07 2.34 -27.01
N ASP A 336 10.08 2.14 -27.87
CA ASP A 336 8.78 2.78 -27.71
C ASP A 336 8.02 2.17 -26.55
N VAL A 337 7.45 3.03 -25.71
CA VAL A 337 6.63 2.64 -24.56
C VAL A 337 5.28 3.33 -24.58
N THR A 338 4.34 2.76 -23.84
CA THR A 338 3.13 3.48 -23.43
C THR A 338 3.44 4.14 -22.08
N GLN A 339 3.51 5.46 -22.07
CA GLN A 339 3.64 6.26 -20.85
C GLN A 339 2.26 6.50 -20.25
N PHE A 340 2.19 6.48 -18.92
CA PHE A 340 1.02 6.80 -18.12
C PHE A 340 1.35 7.95 -17.17
N VAL A 341 0.39 8.85 -16.94
CA VAL A 341 0.48 9.93 -15.98
C VAL A 341 -0.73 9.84 -15.06
N ALA A 342 -0.52 9.42 -13.81
CA ALA A 342 -1.56 9.40 -12.79
C ALA A 342 -1.58 10.73 -12.04
N SER A 343 -2.66 11.50 -12.14
CA SER A 343 -2.91 12.72 -11.36
C SER A 343 -3.57 12.37 -10.02
N TYR A 344 -3.13 12.98 -8.93
CA TYR A 344 -3.61 12.68 -7.57
C TYR A 344 -3.56 13.88 -6.60
N GLY A 345 -3.44 15.10 -7.10
CA GLY A 345 -3.18 16.26 -6.25
C GLY A 345 -4.34 16.73 -5.39
N ARG A 346 -5.59 16.57 -5.82
CA ARG A 346 -6.79 17.01 -5.07
C ARG A 346 -6.95 16.27 -3.74
N GLY A 347 -6.63 14.98 -3.71
CA GLY A 347 -6.70 14.15 -2.52
C GLY A 347 -5.42 14.10 -1.67
N TRP A 348 -4.35 14.79 -2.10
CA TRP A 348 -3.02 14.61 -1.52
C TRP A 348 -2.97 15.00 -0.05
N ARG A 349 -2.31 14.19 0.77
CA ARG A 349 -2.00 14.47 2.17
C ARG A 349 -0.56 14.09 2.43
N SER A 350 0.27 15.06 2.82
CA SER A 350 1.63 14.74 3.25
C SER A 350 1.56 13.95 4.55
N LEU A 351 2.38 12.91 4.64
CA LEU A 351 2.52 12.11 5.85
C LEU A 351 3.73 12.55 6.68
N ALA A 352 4.70 13.27 6.09
CA ALA A 352 5.88 13.79 6.80
C ALA A 352 6.57 12.75 7.73
N GLY A 353 6.59 11.47 7.32
CA GLY A 353 7.16 10.38 8.12
C GLY A 353 6.25 9.83 9.24
N ALA A 354 4.98 10.25 9.34
CA ALA A 354 4.01 9.74 10.33
C ALA A 354 3.74 8.24 10.20
N ILE A 355 3.98 7.68 9.02
CA ILE A 355 4.00 6.24 8.77
C ILE A 355 5.42 5.90 8.32
N THR A 356 6.07 4.99 9.03
CA THR A 356 7.42 4.51 8.68
C THR A 356 7.36 3.53 7.52
N TRP A 357 8.51 3.33 6.86
CA TRP A 357 8.61 2.31 5.81
C TRP A 357 8.33 0.90 6.35
N ASP A 358 8.77 0.57 7.57
CA ASP A 358 8.57 -0.75 8.16
C ASP A 358 7.09 -1.04 8.43
N GLU A 359 6.34 -0.05 8.92
CA GLU A 359 4.89 -0.14 9.09
C GLU A 359 4.19 -0.33 7.74
N LEU A 360 4.55 0.46 6.73
CA LEU A 360 3.96 0.32 5.39
C LEU A 360 4.31 -1.03 4.73
N GLN A 361 5.55 -1.49 4.91
CA GLN A 361 6.06 -2.73 4.32
C GLN A 361 5.32 -3.97 4.84
N ALA A 362 4.87 -3.94 6.10
CA ALA A 362 4.10 -5.02 6.70
C ALA A 362 2.75 -5.29 5.98
N HIS A 363 2.25 -4.32 5.21
CA HIS A 363 0.96 -4.37 4.52
C HIS A 363 1.06 -4.51 2.99
N LEU A 364 2.28 -4.68 2.46
CA LEU A 364 2.49 -4.92 1.04
C LEU A 364 2.04 -6.33 0.67
N LEU A 365 1.27 -6.42 -0.41
CA LEU A 365 0.69 -7.68 -0.88
C LEU A 365 1.65 -8.48 -1.79
N ASP A 366 2.85 -7.97 -2.04
CA ASP A 366 3.90 -8.63 -2.81
C ASP A 366 5.26 -8.67 -2.09
N GLN A 367 6.17 -9.52 -2.58
CA GLN A 367 7.57 -9.58 -2.15
C GLN A 367 8.54 -9.15 -3.27
N ALA A 368 8.18 -8.11 -4.03
CA ALA A 368 8.96 -7.62 -5.15
C ALA A 368 9.53 -6.20 -4.86
N PRO A 369 10.56 -6.08 -4.02
CA PRO A 369 11.11 -4.78 -3.61
C PRO A 369 11.66 -3.95 -4.78
N GLN A 370 12.00 -4.59 -5.89
CA GLN A 370 12.43 -3.95 -7.14
C GLN A 370 11.29 -3.25 -7.90
N ASN A 371 10.02 -3.55 -7.58
CA ASN A 371 8.89 -2.95 -8.27
C ASN A 371 8.63 -1.53 -7.74
N ALA A 372 8.48 -0.59 -8.67
CA ALA A 372 8.12 0.78 -8.32
C ALA A 372 6.65 0.92 -7.88
N ILE A 373 5.75 0.11 -8.46
CA ILE A 373 4.32 0.08 -8.13
C ILE A 373 4.03 -1.26 -7.46
N ARG A 374 3.67 -1.22 -6.17
CA ARG A 374 3.46 -2.41 -5.34
C ARG A 374 2.04 -2.41 -4.76
N PRO A 375 1.30 -3.53 -4.84
CA PRO A 375 -0.04 -3.63 -4.26
C PRO A 375 0.04 -3.56 -2.73
N LEU A 376 -0.91 -2.86 -2.13
CA LEU A 376 -0.98 -2.59 -0.70
C LEU A 376 -2.38 -2.95 -0.18
N GLU A 377 -2.46 -3.37 1.08
CA GLU A 377 -3.73 -3.61 1.76
C GLU A 377 -4.42 -2.28 2.10
N GLY A 378 -5.49 -1.92 1.38
CA GLY A 378 -6.18 -0.63 1.51
C GLY A 378 -6.76 -0.38 2.90
N ASP A 379 -7.49 -1.35 3.46
CA ASP A 379 -8.07 -1.25 4.80
C ASP A 379 -6.99 -1.04 5.88
N ALA A 380 -5.84 -1.70 5.74
CA ALA A 380 -4.73 -1.54 6.68
C ALA A 380 -4.04 -0.19 6.55
N LEU A 381 -3.90 0.33 5.33
CA LEU A 381 -3.43 1.70 5.12
C LEU A 381 -4.39 2.70 5.77
N LEU A 382 -5.71 2.55 5.58
CA LEU A 382 -6.71 3.41 6.21
C LEU A 382 -6.63 3.34 7.75
N ALA A 383 -6.45 2.15 8.31
CA ALA A 383 -6.25 1.97 9.76
C ALA A 383 -4.95 2.63 10.26
N LEU A 384 -3.85 2.53 9.51
CA LEU A 384 -2.61 3.24 9.83
C LEU A 384 -2.80 4.75 9.82
N LEU A 385 -3.50 5.29 8.83
CA LEU A 385 -3.82 6.71 8.75
C LEU A 385 -4.65 7.15 9.95
N GLN A 386 -5.71 6.41 10.27
CA GLN A 386 -6.57 6.69 11.42
C GLN A 386 -5.79 6.65 12.74
N GLY A 387 -4.92 5.65 12.94
CA GLY A 387 -4.06 5.55 14.12
C GLY A 387 -3.03 6.68 14.25
N ARG A 388 -2.81 7.45 13.18
CA ARG A 388 -1.96 8.65 13.14
C ARG A 388 -2.77 9.95 13.05
N SER A 389 -4.09 9.87 13.24
CA SER A 389 -5.02 11.01 13.09
C SER A 389 -4.91 11.70 11.72
N VAL A 390 -4.51 10.95 10.69
CA VAL A 390 -4.51 11.43 9.30
C VAL A 390 -5.86 11.05 8.69
N PRO A 391 -6.69 12.01 8.27
CA PRO A 391 -7.96 11.68 7.65
C PRO A 391 -7.72 10.97 6.32
N PRO A 392 -8.58 10.03 5.90
CA PRO A 392 -8.44 9.39 4.60
C PRO A 392 -8.56 10.42 3.46
N PRO A 393 -7.89 10.21 2.31
CA PRO A 393 -8.17 10.98 1.12
C PRO A 393 -9.64 10.84 0.71
N PRO A 394 -10.34 11.95 0.39
CA PRO A 394 -11.76 11.91 0.05
C PRO A 394 -11.99 11.02 -1.17
N HIS A 395 -13.10 10.26 -1.17
CA HIS A 395 -13.51 9.54 -2.37
C HIS A 395 -13.82 10.52 -3.50
N LEU A 396 -13.54 10.11 -4.74
CA LEU A 396 -13.96 10.89 -5.89
C LEU A 396 -15.49 10.84 -5.96
N PRO A 397 -16.16 11.96 -6.27
CA PRO A 397 -17.60 11.94 -6.50
C PRO A 397 -17.91 10.89 -7.57
N ALA A 398 -19.03 10.18 -7.41
CA ALA A 398 -19.54 9.21 -8.39
C ALA A 398 -19.89 9.93 -9.71
N GLY A 399 -18.87 10.25 -10.51
CA GLY A 399 -19.02 10.84 -11.82
C GLY A 399 -19.25 9.74 -12.84
N LYS A 400 -20.24 9.93 -13.72
CA LYS A 400 -20.42 9.13 -14.93
C LYS A 400 -19.05 8.87 -15.56
N LYS A 401 -18.76 7.60 -15.91
CA LYS A 401 -17.60 7.21 -16.73
C LYS A 401 -17.52 8.21 -17.89
N ARG A 402 -16.60 9.17 -17.80
CA ARG A 402 -16.28 10.01 -18.95
C ARG A 402 -15.63 9.08 -19.94
N ASP A 403 -16.26 8.92 -21.09
CA ASP A 403 -15.62 8.31 -22.24
C ASP A 403 -14.24 8.94 -22.38
N THR A 404 -13.21 8.10 -22.40
CA THR A 404 -11.88 8.49 -22.86
C THR A 404 -12.05 9.23 -24.19
N PRO A 405 -11.73 10.54 -24.28
CA PRO A 405 -11.74 11.21 -25.55
C PRO A 405 -10.74 10.49 -26.48
N LYS A 406 -11.18 10.14 -27.68
CA LYS A 406 -10.29 9.69 -28.74
C LYS A 406 -9.32 10.82 -29.07
N GLY A 407 -8.06 10.65 -28.67
CA GLY A 407 -6.92 11.41 -29.20
C GLY A 407 -6.90 12.90 -28.82
N GLY A 408 -5.97 13.26 -27.94
CA GLY A 408 -5.60 14.66 -27.70
C GLY A 408 -4.21 14.71 -27.09
N HIS A 409 -3.23 15.24 -27.83
CA HIS A 409 -1.90 15.49 -27.32
C HIS A 409 -1.96 16.63 -26.27
N ARG A 410 -1.35 16.42 -25.11
CA ARG A 410 -0.93 17.50 -24.22
C ARG A 410 0.55 17.30 -23.92
N GLU A 411 1.40 18.10 -24.56
CA GLU A 411 2.83 18.16 -24.20
C GLU A 411 2.96 18.77 -22.80
N GLY A 412 3.06 17.91 -21.78
CA GLY A 412 3.47 18.31 -20.44
C GLY A 412 4.98 18.55 -20.39
N LYS A 413 5.47 19.67 -20.91
CA LYS A 413 6.83 20.14 -20.61
C LYS A 413 6.85 20.67 -19.18
N SER A 414 7.17 19.83 -18.20
CA SER A 414 7.48 20.30 -16.85
C SER A 414 8.85 20.99 -16.87
N ARG A 415 8.86 22.31 -17.03
CA ARG A 415 10.00 23.14 -16.66
C ARG A 415 10.04 23.21 -15.13
N VAL A 416 11.11 22.69 -14.54
CA VAL A 416 11.43 22.89 -13.12
C VAL A 416 11.46 24.39 -12.85
N ARG A 417 10.62 24.88 -11.93
CA ARG A 417 10.50 26.30 -11.60
C ARG A 417 11.69 26.74 -10.76
N ILE A 418 12.59 27.50 -11.37
CA ILE A 418 13.55 28.37 -10.68
C ILE A 418 12.83 29.71 -10.47
N GLY A 419 12.53 30.10 -9.23
CA GLY A 419 11.95 31.43 -8.95
C GLY A 419 10.97 31.56 -7.77
N GLN A 420 10.62 30.48 -7.07
CA GLN A 420 9.70 30.55 -5.92
C GLN A 420 10.27 31.41 -4.77
N ASP A 421 11.60 31.39 -4.60
CA ASP A 421 12.29 32.19 -3.58
C ASP A 421 12.18 33.70 -3.81
N ARG A 422 12.19 34.15 -5.07
CA ARG A 422 12.15 35.59 -5.41
C ARG A 422 10.77 36.19 -5.21
N PHE A 423 9.71 35.42 -5.47
CA PHE A 423 8.33 35.87 -5.26
C PHE A 423 8.00 36.01 -3.76
N LYS A 424 8.38 35.01 -2.96
CA LYS A 424 8.28 35.10 -1.49
C LYS A 424 9.09 36.29 -0.95
N ALA A 425 10.32 36.49 -1.42
CA ALA A 425 11.14 37.62 -1.01
C ALA A 425 10.50 38.99 -1.31
N ASN A 426 9.86 39.14 -2.48
CA ASN A 426 9.16 40.38 -2.83
C ASN A 426 7.97 40.66 -1.90
N LEU A 427 7.12 39.66 -1.64
CA LEU A 427 5.98 39.83 -0.74
C LEU A 427 6.43 40.10 0.71
N LEU A 428 7.54 39.51 1.16
CA LEU A 428 8.14 39.79 2.47
C LEU A 428 8.64 41.23 2.55
N ALA A 429 9.25 41.74 1.49
CA ALA A 429 9.70 43.14 1.42
C ALA A 429 8.52 44.12 1.44
N GLU A 430 7.40 43.77 0.81
CA GLU A 430 6.21 44.63 0.71
C GLU A 430 5.33 44.62 1.97
N HIS A 431 5.02 43.44 2.51
CA HIS A 431 4.04 43.28 3.59
C HIS A 431 4.67 42.98 4.96
N GLY A 432 5.97 42.70 4.99
CA GLY A 432 6.70 42.26 6.17
C GLY A 432 6.44 40.80 6.53
N VAL A 433 7.06 40.36 7.62
CA VAL A 433 7.00 38.98 8.13
C VAL A 433 5.67 38.76 8.87
N ARG A 434 4.57 38.71 8.10
CA ARG A 434 3.20 38.61 8.59
C ARG A 434 2.33 37.78 7.65
N CYS A 435 1.42 37.02 8.23
CA CYS A 435 0.34 36.34 7.52
C CYS A 435 -0.78 37.34 7.23
N ALA A 436 -1.32 37.33 6.02
CA ALA A 436 -2.42 38.18 5.59
C ALA A 436 -3.69 37.99 6.45
N ILE A 437 -3.87 36.81 7.04
CA ILE A 437 -5.05 36.44 7.83
C ILE A 437 -4.79 36.54 9.34
N THR A 438 -3.68 35.97 9.84
CA THR A 438 -3.41 35.90 11.30
C THR A 438 -2.45 36.97 11.81
N GLY A 439 -1.93 37.84 10.94
CA GLY A 439 -1.01 38.89 11.33
C GLY A 439 0.42 38.39 11.61
N PRO A 440 1.18 39.01 12.53
CA PRO A 440 2.58 38.70 12.78
C PRO A 440 2.89 37.22 13.03
N CYS A 441 3.81 36.68 12.24
CA CYS A 441 4.28 35.31 12.37
C CYS A 441 5.69 35.15 11.79
N PRO A 442 6.55 34.26 12.31
CA PRO A 442 7.93 34.06 11.82
C PRO A 442 7.99 33.74 10.31
N GLU A 443 9.09 34.11 9.63
CA GLU A 443 9.26 33.90 8.18
C GLU A 443 9.25 32.41 7.80
N GLU A 444 9.74 31.58 8.72
CA GLU A 444 9.85 30.12 8.59
C GLU A 444 8.48 29.46 8.44
N VAL A 445 7.42 30.10 8.93
CA VAL A 445 6.04 29.60 8.83
C VAL A 445 5.22 30.32 7.76
N LEU A 446 5.84 31.16 6.92
CA LEU A 446 5.19 31.89 5.84
C LEU A 446 5.45 31.28 4.47
N GLU A 447 4.41 31.19 3.65
CA GLU A 447 4.46 30.81 2.25
C GLU A 447 3.70 31.81 1.38
N ALA A 448 4.14 31.96 0.13
CA ALA A 448 3.51 32.82 -0.85
C ALA A 448 2.41 32.08 -1.60
N ALA A 449 1.16 32.39 -1.27
CA ALA A 449 -0.02 31.88 -1.93
C ALA A 449 -0.31 32.66 -3.20
N HIS A 450 -0.55 31.96 -4.31
CA HIS A 450 -0.91 32.61 -5.57
C HIS A 450 -2.43 32.73 -5.66
N LEU A 451 -2.93 33.91 -6.00
CA LEU A 451 -4.37 34.12 -6.20
C LEU A 451 -4.87 33.55 -7.54
N ARG A 452 -3.97 33.29 -8.50
CA ARG A 452 -4.28 32.65 -9.78
C ARG A 452 -3.43 31.41 -10.00
N LYS A 453 -4.02 30.36 -10.58
CA LYS A 453 -3.25 29.21 -11.08
C LYS A 453 -2.38 29.69 -12.24
N PHE A 454 -1.07 29.49 -12.14
CA PHE A 454 -0.02 29.87 -13.10
C PHE A 454 -0.24 29.37 -14.55
N ALA A 455 -1.26 28.54 -14.80
CA ALA A 455 -1.49 27.90 -16.10
C ALA A 455 -1.96 28.87 -17.20
N GLU A 456 -2.32 30.12 -16.88
CA GLU A 456 -2.96 31.00 -17.87
C GLU A 456 -2.27 32.36 -18.10
N HIS A 457 -1.44 32.91 -17.20
CA HIS A 457 -0.76 34.21 -17.44
C HIS A 457 0.61 34.33 -16.75
N GLU A 458 1.55 35.05 -17.40
CA GLU A 458 2.96 35.21 -17.01
C GLU A 458 3.26 36.36 -16.02
N SER A 459 2.24 37.00 -15.38
CA SER A 459 2.51 38.08 -14.42
C SER A 459 2.64 37.58 -12.98
N HIS A 460 3.71 38.02 -12.32
CA HIS A 460 4.17 37.58 -11.00
C HIS A 460 3.60 38.43 -9.84
N GLU A 461 2.44 39.07 -10.01
CA GLU A 461 2.10 40.25 -9.20
C GLU A 461 0.96 40.08 -8.18
N ASP A 462 0.17 38.99 -8.21
CA ASP A 462 -0.98 38.80 -7.31
C ASP A 462 -0.80 37.60 -6.35
N GLY A 463 -0.31 37.85 -5.12
CA GLY A 463 -0.20 36.81 -4.09
C GLY A 463 -0.29 37.31 -2.65
N LEU A 464 -0.51 36.39 -1.72
CA LEU A 464 -0.63 36.65 -0.29
C LEU A 464 0.43 35.87 0.48
N LEU A 465 1.02 36.48 1.50
CA LEU A 465 1.77 35.73 2.50
C LEU A 465 0.81 35.09 3.48
N LEU A 466 0.80 33.76 3.52
CA LEU A 466 -0.06 32.99 4.41
C LEU A 466 0.80 32.11 5.31
N ARG A 467 0.33 31.90 6.54
CA ARG A 467 0.89 30.87 7.42
C ARG A 467 0.73 29.51 6.73
N VAL A 468 1.73 28.62 6.83
CA VAL A 468 1.80 27.35 6.06
C VAL A 468 0.52 26.51 6.14
N ASP A 469 -0.10 26.44 7.32
CA ASP A 469 -1.38 25.75 7.51
C ASP A 469 -2.53 26.43 6.76
N ILE A 470 -2.64 27.76 6.85
CA ILE A 470 -3.66 28.58 6.19
C ILE A 470 -3.48 28.56 4.67
N HIS A 471 -2.24 28.61 4.19
CA HIS A 471 -1.91 28.46 2.76
C HIS A 471 -2.41 27.13 2.22
N ARG A 472 -2.17 26.03 2.96
CA ARG A 472 -2.64 24.70 2.56
C ARG A 472 -4.16 24.61 2.54
N LEU A 473 -4.87 25.26 3.46
CA LEU A 473 -6.34 25.31 3.43
C LEU A 473 -6.85 26.10 2.21
N PHE A 474 -6.19 27.21 1.89
CA PHE A 474 -6.52 28.05 0.74
C PHE A 474 -6.30 27.31 -0.60
N ASP A 475 -5.17 26.64 -0.77
CA ASP A 475 -4.83 25.87 -1.97
C ASP A 475 -5.73 24.65 -2.19
N ARG A 476 -6.15 24.00 -1.09
CA ARG A 476 -7.06 22.85 -1.12
C ARG A 476 -8.52 23.24 -1.30
N GLY A 477 -8.82 24.54 -1.35
CA GLY A 477 -10.17 25.05 -1.42
C GLY A 477 -11.00 24.69 -0.18
N LEU A 478 -10.39 24.67 1.01
CA LEU A 478 -11.09 24.57 2.29
C LEU A 478 -11.24 25.94 2.97
N LEU A 479 -10.56 26.95 2.45
CA LEU A 479 -10.63 28.34 2.86
C LEU A 479 -10.72 29.21 1.60
N ALA A 480 -11.62 30.19 1.60
CA ALA A 480 -11.77 31.18 0.54
C ALA A 480 -11.78 32.59 1.13
N ILE A 481 -11.66 33.59 0.26
CA ILE A 481 -11.76 35.01 0.63
C ILE A 481 -12.99 35.58 -0.06
N HIS A 482 -13.94 36.11 0.70
CA HIS A 482 -15.14 36.71 0.13
C HIS A 482 -14.75 37.94 -0.72
N PRO A 483 -15.14 38.01 -2.01
CA PRO A 483 -14.61 38.99 -2.95
C PRO A 483 -15.01 40.43 -2.63
N ASP A 484 -16.19 40.64 -2.02
CA ASP A 484 -16.70 41.99 -1.72
C ASP A 484 -16.31 42.49 -0.32
N THR A 485 -16.30 41.63 0.71
CA THR A 485 -15.99 42.00 2.10
C THR A 485 -14.53 41.77 2.47
N LEU A 486 -13.76 41.04 1.65
CA LEU A 486 -12.38 40.63 1.90
C LEU A 486 -12.19 39.94 3.27
N THR A 487 -13.21 39.18 3.67
CA THR A 487 -13.18 38.34 4.87
C THR A 487 -12.95 36.88 4.50
N VAL A 488 -12.30 36.14 5.40
CA VAL A 488 -12.14 34.70 5.28
C VAL A 488 -13.49 34.02 5.37
N VAL A 489 -13.70 33.01 4.53
CA VAL A 489 -14.81 32.06 4.62
C VAL A 489 -14.22 30.65 4.65
N ILE A 490 -14.64 29.82 5.59
CA ILE A 490 -14.15 28.44 5.69
C ILE A 490 -15.19 27.42 5.21
N ALA A 491 -14.71 26.26 4.76
CA ALA A 491 -15.58 25.13 4.43
C ALA A 491 -16.32 24.63 5.68
N PRO A 492 -17.59 24.18 5.57
CA PRO A 492 -18.34 23.65 6.71
C PRO A 492 -17.64 22.51 7.45
N THR A 493 -16.84 21.71 6.74
CA THR A 493 -16.03 20.62 7.32
C THR A 493 -14.92 21.10 8.26
N LEU A 494 -14.60 22.39 8.27
CA LEU A 494 -13.67 23.00 9.21
C LEU A 494 -14.36 23.59 10.45
N ALA A 495 -15.69 23.64 10.50
CA ALA A 495 -16.43 24.23 11.60
C ALA A 495 -16.23 23.47 12.93
N ASP A 496 -15.99 22.16 12.86
CA ASP A 496 -15.73 21.31 14.04
C ASP A 496 -14.33 21.51 14.67
N TYR A 497 -13.48 22.34 14.06
CA TYR A 497 -12.11 22.58 14.51
C TYR A 497 -11.97 24.01 15.02
N ASP A 498 -12.05 24.22 16.33
CA ASP A 498 -12.04 25.55 16.98
C ASP A 498 -10.93 26.49 16.48
N ASP A 499 -9.73 25.97 16.23
CA ASP A 499 -8.58 26.79 15.81
C ASP A 499 -8.71 27.30 14.37
N TYR A 500 -9.45 26.61 13.52
CA TYR A 500 -9.76 27.05 12.16
C TYR A 500 -11.12 27.76 12.09
N GLY A 501 -12.09 27.37 12.93
CA GLY A 501 -13.37 28.05 13.07
C GLY A 501 -13.22 29.54 13.41
N LYS A 502 -12.24 29.88 14.27
CA LYS A 502 -11.88 31.27 14.60
C LYS A 502 -11.35 32.09 13.42
N LEU A 503 -10.98 31.45 12.31
CA LEU A 503 -10.55 32.16 11.11
C LEU A 503 -11.73 32.69 10.30
N ASP A 504 -12.92 32.10 10.42
CA ASP A 504 -14.10 32.52 9.69
C ASP A 504 -14.47 33.97 10.03
N GLY A 505 -14.73 34.77 9.00
CA GLY A 505 -15.03 36.19 9.15
C GLY A 505 -13.83 37.10 9.46
N LEU A 506 -12.61 36.58 9.65
CA LEU A 506 -11.44 37.44 9.83
C LEU A 506 -11.13 38.27 8.57
N PRO A 507 -10.72 39.53 8.71
CA PRO A 507 -10.34 40.36 7.57
C PRO A 507 -9.00 39.89 6.97
N VAL A 508 -8.88 39.90 5.65
CA VAL A 508 -7.63 39.62 4.94
C VAL A 508 -6.90 40.93 4.66
N THR A 509 -5.77 41.11 5.32
CA THR A 509 -4.87 42.24 5.07
C THR A 509 -4.09 42.02 3.77
N ALA A 510 -3.76 43.10 3.06
CA ALA A 510 -3.03 43.07 1.78
C ALA A 510 -3.74 42.40 0.57
N ALA A 511 -4.96 41.87 0.73
CA ALA A 511 -5.76 41.43 -0.40
C ALA A 511 -6.47 42.64 -1.05
N THR A 512 -6.31 42.81 -2.36
CA THR A 512 -7.17 43.70 -3.16
C THR A 512 -8.27 42.90 -3.82
N ALA A 513 -9.52 43.36 -3.72
CA ALA A 513 -10.64 42.77 -4.44
C ALA A 513 -10.32 42.71 -5.94
N SER A 514 -10.06 41.49 -6.43
CA SER A 514 -9.64 41.23 -7.80
C SER A 514 -10.54 40.18 -8.42
N GLY A 515 -10.57 40.13 -9.76
CA GLY A 515 -11.23 39.04 -10.48
C GLY A 515 -10.73 37.67 -10.01
N ALA A 516 -9.45 37.55 -9.67
CA ALA A 516 -8.85 36.32 -9.16
C ALA A 516 -9.44 35.84 -7.83
N ILE A 517 -9.66 36.75 -6.88
CA ILE A 517 -10.31 36.41 -5.60
C ILE A 517 -11.76 35.96 -5.84
N ARG A 518 -12.48 36.65 -6.75
CA ARG A 518 -13.86 36.30 -7.10
C ARG A 518 -13.95 34.91 -7.76
N ASP A 519 -13.07 34.62 -8.71
CA ASP A 519 -13.01 33.34 -9.41
C ASP A 519 -12.63 32.20 -8.45
N HIS A 520 -11.62 32.42 -7.60
CA HIS A 520 -11.23 31.47 -6.55
C HIS A 520 -12.38 31.22 -5.58
N PHE A 521 -13.05 32.27 -5.11
CA PHE A 521 -14.18 32.15 -4.18
C PHE A 521 -15.30 31.32 -4.78
N HIS A 522 -15.76 31.62 -6.00
CA HIS A 522 -16.85 30.85 -6.63
C HIS A 522 -16.43 29.41 -6.92
N ALA A 523 -15.22 29.18 -7.43
CA ALA A 523 -14.74 27.83 -7.70
C ALA A 523 -14.59 26.99 -6.42
N THR A 524 -14.15 27.62 -5.33
CA THR A 524 -13.91 26.97 -4.04
C THR A 524 -15.23 26.67 -3.32
N THR A 525 -16.10 27.67 -3.17
CA THR A 525 -17.39 27.54 -2.46
C THR A 525 -18.39 26.64 -3.19
N ALA A 526 -18.34 26.57 -4.52
CA ALA A 526 -19.18 25.63 -5.28
C ALA A 526 -18.84 24.15 -5.00
N ALA A 527 -17.66 23.87 -4.44
CA ALA A 527 -17.24 22.54 -4.04
C ALA A 527 -17.62 22.19 -2.59
N TRP A 528 -18.21 23.13 -1.84
CA TRP A 528 -18.67 22.94 -0.47
C TRP A 528 -20.14 22.55 -0.51
N ALA A 529 -20.41 21.25 -0.54
CA ALA A 529 -21.74 20.68 -0.42
C ALA A 529 -21.78 19.74 0.79
#